data_AF-A0A838SDU0-F1
#
_entry.id   AF-A0A838SDU0-F1
#
_cell.length_a   1.000
_cell.length_b   1.000
_cell.length_c   1.000
_cell.angle_alpha   90.00
_cell.angle_beta   90.00
_cell.angle_gamma   90.00
#
_symmetry.space_group_name_H-M   'P 1'
#
loop_
_entity.id
_entity.type
_entity.pdbx_description
1 polymer ?
#
loop_
_entity_poly.entity_id
_entity_poly.type
_entity_poly.pdbx_seq_one_letter_code
_entity_poly.pdbx_strand_id
1 'polypeptide(L)'
;MMVPGEASQDQETEEELVVQPPGDEPPGGETQREPREPGEDASVVSDFLLPDRGSRRAPARFGLGIQFEDREDDQEIGRLVESTVWVNRAHPAYQRAVATRAVGYHIALAVGLALAPLAVEASSEHAFLTAFLSCWGEASLPKKSKPRKR
;
A
#
# COMPACT_ATOMS: atom_id res chain seq x y z
N MET A 1 63.86 5.69 27.54
CA MET A 1 63.84 5.78 26.06
C MET A 1 62.37 5.72 25.64
N MET A 2 61.88 6.79 25.01
CA MET A 2 60.64 6.98 24.20
C MET A 2 59.24 6.52 24.70
N VAL A 3 58.37 7.52 24.88
CA VAL A 3 56.88 7.57 24.70
C VAL A 3 56.50 7.48 23.19
N PRO A 4 55.23 7.44 22.69
CA PRO A 4 53.88 7.55 23.31
C PRO A 4 52.76 6.62 22.69
N GLY A 5 51.50 6.76 23.12
CA GLY A 5 50.31 6.37 22.36
C GLY A 5 49.00 6.65 23.13
N GLU A 6 48.21 7.60 22.64
CA GLU A 6 47.08 8.31 23.26
C GLU A 6 45.93 7.45 23.83
N ALA A 7 45.35 7.93 24.94
CA ALA A 7 43.92 7.81 25.21
C ALA A 7 43.48 9.03 26.04
N SER A 8 42.76 9.95 25.39
CA SER A 8 42.05 11.06 26.03
C SER A 8 41.03 10.52 27.02
N GLN A 9 41.18 10.91 28.29
CA GLN A 9 40.16 10.79 29.31
C GLN A 9 39.33 12.06 29.30
N ASP A 10 38.15 12.00 28.68
CA ASP A 10 37.03 12.85 29.06
C ASP A 10 36.16 12.01 30.02
N GLN A 11 36.42 12.17 31.32
CA GLN A 11 35.50 11.81 32.39
C GLN A 11 34.94 13.11 32.95
N GLU A 12 33.65 13.34 32.73
CA GLU A 12 32.78 14.00 33.71
C GLU A 12 31.37 13.47 33.42
N THR A 13 31.03 12.42 34.15
CA THR A 13 29.68 11.85 34.25
C THR A 13 29.29 12.04 35.72
N GLU A 14 28.46 13.02 35.99
CA GLU A 14 27.73 13.19 37.25
C GLU A 14 26.25 13.25 36.83
N GLU A 15 25.52 12.14 36.92
CA GLU A 15 24.65 11.81 38.06
C GLU A 15 23.71 12.96 38.43
N GLU A 16 22.44 12.88 38.03
CA GLU A 16 21.37 13.02 39.01
C GLU A 16 20.07 12.34 38.54
N LEU A 17 19.74 11.26 39.24
CA LEU A 17 18.43 10.63 39.26
C LEU A 17 17.48 11.53 40.06
N VAL A 18 16.47 12.12 39.42
CA VAL A 18 15.28 12.63 40.14
C VAL A 18 14.02 12.01 39.53
N VAL A 19 13.48 11.04 40.27
CA VAL A 19 12.09 10.58 40.19
C VAL A 19 11.26 11.46 41.12
N GLN A 20 10.10 11.95 40.66
CA GLN A 20 8.85 12.20 41.41
C GLN A 20 7.82 12.99 40.54
N PRO A 21 6.51 13.05 40.89
CA PRO A 21 5.43 12.03 40.87
C PRO A 21 4.28 12.44 39.90
N PRO A 22 3.18 11.66 39.74
CA PRO A 22 2.09 12.01 38.83
C PRO A 22 1.03 12.89 39.52
N GLY A 23 0.59 13.94 38.84
CA GLY A 23 -0.56 14.73 39.27
C GLY A 23 -0.66 16.05 38.51
N ASP A 24 -1.51 16.07 37.50
CA ASP A 24 -2.51 17.13 37.27
C ASP A 24 -3.37 16.74 36.05
N GLU A 25 -4.66 16.50 36.32
CA GLU A 25 -5.71 16.33 35.31
C GLU A 25 -5.82 17.60 34.45
N PRO A 26 -5.98 17.50 33.11
CA PRO A 26 -6.51 18.62 32.35
C PRO A 26 -8.06 18.64 32.51
N PRO A 27 -8.65 19.81 32.81
CA PRO A 27 -10.09 19.94 32.97
C PRO A 27 -10.80 19.77 31.63
N GLY A 28 -12.02 19.24 31.72
CA GLY A 28 -12.93 19.08 30.60
C GLY A 28 -13.08 20.35 29.76
N GLY A 29 -12.79 20.20 28.47
CA GLY A 29 -13.25 21.08 27.41
C GLY A 29 -14.19 20.28 26.53
N GLU A 30 -15.49 20.46 26.76
CA GLU A 30 -16.56 19.93 25.95
C GLU A 30 -16.40 20.49 24.52
N THR A 31 -15.90 19.69 23.59
CA THR A 31 -16.13 19.90 22.17
C THR A 31 -16.85 18.68 21.66
N GLN A 32 -18.16 18.86 21.58
CA GLN A 32 -19.15 18.06 20.88
C GLN A 32 -18.55 17.51 19.57
N ARG A 33 -18.06 16.25 19.60
CA ARG A 33 -17.78 15.49 18.39
C ARG A 33 -19.14 15.06 17.84
N GLU A 34 -19.64 15.81 16.87
CA GLU A 34 -20.67 15.29 15.96
C GLU A 34 -20.14 13.99 15.32
N PRO A 35 -20.96 12.92 15.22
CA PRO A 35 -20.61 11.74 14.46
C PRO A 35 -20.47 12.13 12.99
N ARG A 36 -19.26 12.08 12.43
CA ARG A 36 -19.10 12.09 10.97
C ARG A 36 -19.55 10.73 10.46
N GLU A 37 -20.75 10.72 9.88
CA GLU A 37 -21.32 9.64 9.07
C GLU A 37 -20.25 9.05 8.11
N PRO A 38 -20.09 7.71 8.02
CA PRO A 38 -19.25 7.09 7.00
C PRO A 38 -20.00 7.01 5.67
N GLY A 39 -20.04 8.13 4.96
CA GLY A 39 -20.31 8.23 3.53
C GLY A 39 -19.52 9.44 3.08
N GLU A 40 -18.56 9.37 2.16
CA GLU A 40 -18.79 9.17 0.73
C GLU A 40 -17.45 8.94 0.00
N ASP A 41 -16.44 8.33 0.63
CA ASP A 41 -15.15 8.04 -0.02
C ASP A 41 -15.14 6.77 -0.89
N ALA A 42 -16.30 6.17 -1.14
CA ALA A 42 -16.44 5.03 -2.04
C ALA A 42 -16.50 5.43 -3.54
N SER A 43 -16.46 6.72 -3.87
CA SER A 43 -16.74 7.23 -5.22
C SER A 43 -15.54 7.82 -5.98
N VAL A 44 -14.30 7.41 -5.67
CA VAL A 44 -13.10 7.89 -6.42
C VAL A 44 -12.30 6.75 -7.08
N VAL A 45 -12.72 5.49 -6.97
CA VAL A 45 -12.03 4.35 -7.61
C VAL A 45 -12.67 3.84 -8.92
N SER A 46 -13.69 4.53 -9.43
CA SER A 46 -14.38 4.13 -10.67
C SER A 46 -13.56 4.35 -11.96
N ASP A 47 -12.34 4.89 -11.89
CA ASP A 47 -11.47 5.11 -13.06
C ASP A 47 -10.59 3.90 -13.43
N PHE A 48 -10.73 2.76 -12.74
CA PHE A 48 -10.15 1.49 -13.23
C PHE A 48 -11.04 0.78 -14.26
N LEU A 49 -12.19 1.34 -14.61
CA LEU A 49 -13.00 0.85 -15.72
C LEU A 49 -12.42 1.36 -17.05
N LEU A 50 -11.61 0.50 -17.67
CA LEU A 50 -11.19 0.61 -19.08
C LEU A 50 -12.33 1.08 -19.99
N PRO A 51 -12.02 1.81 -21.09
CA PRO A 51 -13.01 2.53 -21.88
C PRO A 51 -14.07 1.61 -22.45
N ASP A 52 -15.31 1.77 -21.98
CA ASP A 52 -16.48 1.22 -22.67
C ASP A 52 -16.87 2.16 -23.81
N ARG A 53 -16.48 1.78 -25.03
CA ARG A 53 -17.01 2.37 -26.27
C ARG A 53 -17.34 1.26 -27.25
N GLY A 54 -18.57 0.77 -27.19
CA GLY A 54 -19.27 0.17 -28.33
C GLY A 54 -18.99 -1.32 -28.57
N SER A 55 -19.94 -2.14 -28.15
CA SER A 55 -20.03 -3.60 -28.29
C SER A 55 -19.54 -4.22 -29.62
N ARG A 56 -18.60 -5.16 -29.50
CA ARG A 56 -18.58 -6.42 -30.26
C ARG A 56 -18.30 -7.54 -29.26
N ARG A 57 -19.20 -8.52 -29.18
CA ARG A 57 -19.16 -9.74 -28.33
C ARG A 57 -17.77 -9.95 -27.70
N ALA A 58 -17.60 -9.48 -26.46
CA ALA A 58 -16.40 -9.83 -25.71
C ALA A 58 -16.44 -11.36 -25.53
N PRO A 59 -15.38 -12.11 -25.86
CA PRO A 59 -15.28 -13.49 -25.40
C PRO A 59 -15.49 -13.46 -23.89
N ALA A 60 -16.31 -14.37 -23.36
CA ALA A 60 -16.71 -14.43 -21.96
C ALA A 60 -15.54 -13.96 -21.08
N ARG A 61 -15.64 -12.74 -20.55
CA ARG A 61 -14.53 -12.14 -19.82
C ARG A 61 -14.46 -12.93 -18.52
N PHE A 62 -13.61 -13.94 -18.48
CA PHE A 62 -12.98 -14.40 -17.26
C PHE A 62 -12.11 -13.23 -16.77
N GLY A 63 -12.78 -12.17 -16.32
CA GLY A 63 -12.16 -10.93 -15.88
C GLY A 63 -11.81 -11.10 -14.42
N LEU A 64 -10.53 -10.93 -14.10
CA LEU A 64 -10.11 -10.76 -12.72
C LEU A 64 -10.79 -9.49 -12.17
N GLY A 65 -11.71 -9.67 -11.23
CA GLY A 65 -12.32 -8.57 -10.49
C GLY A 65 -11.35 -8.03 -9.45
N ILE A 66 -11.47 -6.75 -9.11
CA ILE A 66 -10.76 -6.15 -7.98
C ILE A 66 -11.83 -5.49 -7.10
N GLN A 67 -11.85 -5.86 -5.83
CA GLN A 67 -12.75 -5.33 -4.82
C GLN A 67 -11.95 -4.94 -3.57
N PHE A 68 -12.61 -4.21 -2.66
CA PHE A 68 -12.00 -3.75 -1.42
C PHE A 68 -12.72 -4.35 -0.21
N GLU A 69 -11.96 -4.70 0.81
CA GLU A 69 -12.47 -5.15 2.11
C GLU A 69 -11.73 -4.44 3.25
N ASP A 70 -12.34 -4.39 4.42
CA ASP A 70 -11.72 -3.84 5.63
C ASP A 70 -11.55 -4.98 6.64
N ARG A 71 -10.30 -5.40 6.86
CA ARG A 71 -9.97 -6.48 7.81
C ARG A 71 -8.78 -6.05 8.67
N GLU A 72 -9.07 -5.51 9.84
CA GLU A 72 -8.05 -5.00 10.77
C GLU A 72 -7.23 -6.12 11.42
N ASP A 73 -7.82 -7.31 11.57
CA ASP A 73 -7.18 -8.48 12.19
C ASP A 73 -6.24 -9.24 11.25
N ASP A 74 -6.25 -8.94 9.94
CA ASP A 74 -5.51 -9.67 8.92
C ASP A 74 -4.33 -8.83 8.38
N GLN A 75 -3.13 -9.41 8.42
CA GLN A 75 -1.92 -8.76 7.91
C GLN A 75 -1.72 -8.99 6.40
N GLU A 76 -2.58 -9.78 5.76
CA GLU A 76 -2.55 -9.94 4.32
C GLU A 76 -2.98 -8.66 3.59
N ILE A 77 -2.21 -8.28 2.56
CA ILE A 77 -2.47 -7.09 1.73
C ILE A 77 -3.70 -7.31 0.83
N GLY A 78 -3.93 -8.55 0.42
CA GLY A 78 -5.10 -8.94 -0.36
C GLY A 78 -5.11 -10.42 -0.66
N ARG A 79 -6.30 -10.93 -1.00
CA ARG A 79 -6.56 -12.36 -1.23
C ARG A 79 -7.36 -12.57 -2.50
N LEU A 80 -7.12 -13.70 -3.17
CA LEU A 80 -7.94 -14.12 -4.29
C LEU A 80 -9.10 -15.00 -3.80
N VAL A 81 -10.32 -14.61 -4.16
CA VAL A 81 -11.53 -15.40 -3.90
C VAL A 81 -12.27 -15.56 -5.22
N GLU A 82 -12.45 -16.82 -5.66
CA GLU A 82 -13.01 -17.16 -6.97
C GLU A 82 -12.21 -16.52 -8.11
N SER A 83 -12.70 -15.41 -8.67
CA SER A 83 -12.04 -14.62 -9.71
C SER A 83 -11.88 -13.14 -9.32
N THR A 84 -11.96 -12.84 -8.02
CA THR A 84 -11.86 -11.46 -7.50
C THR A 84 -10.73 -11.34 -6.49
N VAL A 85 -9.84 -10.38 -6.73
CA VAL A 85 -8.83 -9.96 -5.74
C VAL A 85 -9.48 -8.96 -4.80
N TRP A 86 -9.52 -9.31 -3.52
CA TRP A 86 -9.97 -8.44 -2.44
C TRP A 86 -8.75 -7.74 -1.83
N VAL A 87 -8.73 -6.41 -1.87
CA VAL A 87 -7.66 -5.56 -1.33
C VAL A 87 -8.06 -5.08 0.06
N ASN A 88 -7.21 -5.32 1.06
CA ASN A 88 -7.49 -4.92 2.44
C ASN A 88 -7.15 -3.44 2.65
N ARG A 89 -8.16 -2.59 2.86
CA ARG A 89 -7.95 -1.14 3.11
C ARG A 89 -7.54 -0.83 4.54
N ALA A 90 -7.84 -1.73 5.48
CA ALA A 90 -7.40 -1.58 6.87
C ALA A 90 -5.88 -1.78 7.01
N HIS A 91 -5.24 -2.42 6.03
CA HIS A 91 -3.81 -2.67 6.06
C HIS A 91 -3.00 -1.35 6.12
N PRO A 92 -2.00 -1.20 7.03
CA PRO A 92 -1.23 0.04 7.16
C PRO A 92 -0.56 0.52 5.86
N ALA A 93 -0.17 -0.42 4.98
CA ALA A 93 0.40 -0.07 3.68
C ALA A 93 -0.64 0.54 2.71
N TYR A 94 -1.93 0.20 2.82
CA TYR A 94 -2.98 0.83 2.02
C TYR A 94 -3.18 2.28 2.47
N GLN A 95 -3.28 2.50 3.79
CA GLN A 95 -3.39 3.84 4.37
C GLN A 95 -2.22 4.74 3.96
N ARG A 96 -1.00 4.19 4.00
CA ARG A 96 0.20 4.89 3.48
C ARG A 96 0.09 5.18 1.98
N ALA A 97 -0.38 4.23 1.17
CA ALA A 97 -0.53 4.41 -0.26
C ALA A 97 -1.56 5.48 -0.63
N VAL A 98 -2.63 5.62 0.15
CA VAL A 98 -3.59 6.72 0.02
C VAL A 98 -2.91 8.06 0.32
N ALA A 99 -2.21 8.16 1.46
CA ALA A 99 -1.51 9.37 1.87
C ALA A 99 -0.45 9.83 0.86
N THR A 100 0.24 8.89 0.20
CA THR A 100 1.29 9.19 -0.80
C THR A 100 0.78 9.22 -2.24
N ARG A 101 -0.52 9.04 -2.48
CA ARG A 101 -1.13 8.88 -3.82
C ARG A 101 -0.53 7.73 -4.65
N ALA A 102 -0.07 6.68 -3.98
CA ALA A 102 0.46 5.45 -4.58
C ALA A 102 -0.55 4.28 -4.58
N VAL A 103 -1.86 4.57 -4.52
CA VAL A 103 -2.93 3.54 -4.45
C VAL A 103 -2.85 2.55 -5.61
N GLY A 104 -2.54 3.00 -6.82
CA GLY A 104 -2.38 2.12 -7.98
C GLY A 104 -1.27 1.09 -7.81
N TYR A 105 -0.13 1.47 -7.19
CA TYR A 105 0.96 0.54 -6.88
C TYR A 105 0.55 -0.47 -5.82
N HIS A 106 -0.21 -0.04 -4.81
CA HIS A 106 -0.72 -0.95 -3.79
C HIS A 106 -1.66 -2.00 -4.38
N ILE A 107 -2.59 -1.59 -5.25
CA ILE A 107 -3.50 -2.52 -5.95
C ILE A 107 -2.70 -3.50 -6.81
N ALA A 108 -1.73 -3.00 -7.60
CA ALA A 108 -0.89 -3.87 -8.42
C ALA A 108 -0.13 -4.90 -7.59
N LEU A 109 0.44 -4.48 -6.46
CA LEU A 109 1.15 -5.37 -5.54
C LEU A 109 0.22 -6.41 -4.91
N ALA A 110 -0.97 -6.00 -4.46
CA ALA A 110 -1.98 -6.90 -3.91
C ALA A 110 -2.39 -7.99 -4.93
N VAL A 111 -2.64 -7.59 -6.19
CA VAL A 111 -2.96 -8.50 -7.29
C VAL A 111 -1.79 -9.44 -7.57
N GLY A 112 -0.58 -8.92 -7.69
CA GLY A 112 0.61 -9.72 -7.94
C GLY A 112 0.82 -10.78 -6.85
N LEU A 113 0.72 -10.38 -5.58
CA LEU A 113 0.89 -11.28 -4.44
C LEU A 113 -0.22 -12.33 -4.35
N ALA A 114 -1.47 -11.96 -4.58
CA ALA A 114 -2.60 -12.90 -4.56
C ALA A 114 -2.53 -13.94 -5.69
N LEU A 115 -1.92 -13.59 -6.83
CA LEU A 115 -1.78 -14.49 -7.97
C LEU A 115 -0.50 -15.34 -7.95
N ALA A 116 0.56 -14.89 -7.28
CA ALA A 116 1.86 -15.57 -7.32
C ALA A 116 1.79 -17.06 -6.93
N PRO A 117 1.09 -17.46 -5.84
CA PRO A 117 1.00 -18.88 -5.44
C PRO A 117 0.24 -19.76 -6.43
N LEU A 118 -0.53 -19.16 -7.34
CA LEU A 118 -1.32 -19.87 -8.36
C LEU A 118 -0.62 -19.89 -9.73
N ALA A 119 0.27 -18.94 -9.97
CA ALA A 119 0.92 -18.75 -11.25
C ALA A 119 2.28 -19.46 -11.33
N VAL A 120 2.99 -19.60 -10.21
CA VAL A 120 4.37 -20.13 -10.15
C VAL A 120 4.62 -20.91 -8.88
N GLU A 121 5.72 -21.66 -8.85
CA GLU A 121 6.24 -22.28 -7.62
C GLU A 121 6.78 -21.23 -6.64
N ALA A 122 6.76 -21.56 -5.34
CA ALA A 122 7.18 -20.66 -4.26
C ALA A 122 8.60 -20.08 -4.45
N SER A 123 9.53 -20.84 -5.05
CA SER A 123 10.89 -20.36 -5.33
C SER A 123 10.96 -19.26 -6.39
N SER A 124 9.92 -19.10 -7.20
CA SER A 124 9.86 -18.24 -8.37
C SER A 124 8.94 -17.03 -8.19
N GLU A 125 8.26 -16.90 -7.04
CA GLU A 125 7.31 -15.81 -6.76
C GLU A 125 7.93 -14.41 -6.94
N HIS A 126 9.16 -14.22 -6.48
CA HIS A 126 9.86 -12.94 -6.64
C HIS A 126 10.11 -12.59 -8.12
N ALA A 127 10.48 -13.58 -8.93
CA ALA A 127 10.70 -13.39 -10.36
C ALA A 127 9.37 -13.08 -11.08
N PHE A 128 8.29 -13.77 -10.69
CA PHE A 128 6.94 -13.50 -11.18
C PHE A 128 6.51 -12.06 -10.87
N LEU A 129 6.62 -11.61 -9.62
CA LEU A 129 6.26 -10.24 -9.22
C LEU A 129 7.06 -9.19 -9.99
N THR A 130 8.35 -9.42 -10.19
CA THR A 130 9.22 -8.52 -10.97
C THR A 130 8.75 -8.42 -12.42
N ALA A 131 8.47 -9.55 -13.07
CA ALA A 131 7.96 -9.59 -14.43
C ALA A 131 6.58 -8.94 -14.54
N PHE A 132 5.68 -9.26 -13.61
CA PHE A 132 4.35 -8.69 -13.53
C PHE A 132 4.39 -7.16 -13.43
N LEU A 133 5.17 -6.60 -12.50
CA LEU A 133 5.28 -5.14 -12.33
C LEU A 133 5.94 -4.46 -13.52
N SER A 134 6.87 -5.14 -14.20
CA SER A 134 7.46 -4.65 -15.45
C SER A 134 6.39 -4.51 -16.54
N CYS A 135 5.59 -5.55 -16.76
CA CYS A 135 4.50 -5.53 -17.74
C CYS A 135 3.40 -4.53 -17.36
N TRP A 136 3.06 -4.42 -16.08
CA TRP A 136 2.06 -3.47 -15.58
C TRP A 136 2.50 -2.02 -15.81
N GLY A 137 3.77 -1.70 -15.53
CA GLY A 137 4.34 -0.37 -15.78
C GLY A 137 4.31 0.00 -17.26
N GLU A 138 4.65 -0.92 -18.16
CA GLU A 138 4.60 -0.70 -19.61
C GLU A 138 3.18 -0.44 -20.12
N ALA A 139 2.18 -1.14 -19.58
CA ALA A 139 0.79 -0.99 -19.98
C ALA A 139 0.20 0.39 -19.65
N SER A 140 0.72 1.05 -18.60
CA SER A 140 0.27 2.38 -18.18
C SER A 140 0.82 3.53 -19.03
N LEU A 141 1.86 3.28 -19.84
CA LEU A 141 2.48 4.30 -20.66
C LEU A 141 1.72 4.49 -21.99
N PRO A 142 1.39 5.73 -22.38
CA PRO A 142 0.76 5.98 -23.67
C PRO A 142 1.71 5.54 -24.80
N LYS A 143 1.31 4.52 -25.57
CA LYS A 143 2.03 4.13 -26.79
C LYS A 143 2.06 5.34 -27.73
N LYS A 144 3.25 5.86 -28.04
CA LYS A 144 3.45 6.92 -29.06
C LYS A 144 2.86 6.44 -30.39
N SER A 145 1.65 6.86 -30.70
CA SER A 145 0.99 6.57 -31.98
C SER A 145 1.79 7.22 -33.10
N LYS A 146 2.40 6.41 -33.98
CA LYS A 146 3.05 6.93 -35.18
C LYS A 146 1.96 7.49 -36.12
N PRO A 147 2.10 8.72 -36.63
CA PRO A 147 1.14 9.26 -37.59
C PRO A 147 1.20 8.42 -38.87
N ARG A 148 0.06 7.81 -39.25
CA ARG A 148 -0.08 7.14 -40.54
C ARG A 148 -0.04 8.22 -41.63
N LYS A 149 1.04 8.27 -42.41
CA LYS A 149 1.10 9.04 -43.66
C LYS A 149 -0.04 8.54 -44.56
N ARG A 150 -0.93 9.47 -44.94
CA ARG A 150 -1.93 9.29 -45.99
C ARG A 150 -1.29 9.50 -47.35
#